data_AF-A0A699Z728-F1
#
_entry.id   AF-A0A699Z728-F1
#
_cell.length_a   1.000
_cell.length_b   1.000
_cell.length_c   1.000
_cell.angle_alpha   90.00
_cell.angle_beta   90.00
_cell.angle_gamma   90.00
#
_symmetry.space_group_name_H-M   'P 1'
#
loop_
_entity.id
_entity.type
_entity.pdbx_description
1 polymer ?
#
loop_
_entity_poly.entity_id
_entity_poly.type
_entity_poly.pdbx_seq_one_letter_code
_entity_poly.pdbx_strand_id
1 'polypeptide(L)'
;MRQLALGFLDSPWGHVSIVYLKPTGLPSLMAWNADIAKASLAIFHTITRDELCSHQGYMCDVSDELGVLAAFPRPGLARAQGTNGTPLQQS
;
A
#
# COMPACT_ATOMS: atom_id res chain seq x y z
N MET A 1 31.75 -23.56 11.72
CA MET A 1 30.31 -23.53 11.41
C MET A 1 29.93 -22.08 11.17
N ARG A 2 29.51 -21.74 9.93
CA ARG A 2 29.29 -20.36 9.48
C ARG A 2 27.81 -20.04 9.69
N GLN A 3 27.51 -19.26 10.72
CA GLN A 3 26.16 -18.78 11.01
C GLN A 3 25.71 -17.90 9.84
N LEU A 4 24.72 -18.36 9.08
CA LEU A 4 23.98 -17.52 8.15
C LEU A 4 23.26 -16.47 9.00
N ALA A 5 23.85 -15.29 9.08
CA ALA A 5 23.14 -14.11 9.53
C ALA A 5 22.01 -13.87 8.54
N LEU A 6 20.82 -14.39 8.87
CA LEU A 6 19.56 -13.81 8.39
C LEU A 6 19.64 -12.35 8.78
N GLY A 7 20.03 -11.52 7.81
CA GLY A 7 20.18 -10.10 8.01
C GLY A 7 18.88 -9.58 8.59
N PHE A 8 18.90 -9.21 9.87
CA PHE A 8 17.90 -8.31 10.40
C PHE A 8 17.94 -7.10 9.49
N LEU A 9 16.88 -6.91 8.71
CA LEU A 9 16.59 -5.63 8.09
C LEU A 9 16.22 -4.71 9.25
N ASP A 10 17.25 -4.23 9.96
CA ASP A 10 17.13 -3.06 10.81
C ASP A 10 16.73 -1.92 9.87
N SER A 11 15.43 -1.64 9.82
CA SER A 11 14.98 -0.36 9.31
C SER A 11 15.59 0.69 10.23
N PRO A 12 16.44 1.62 9.75
CA PRO A 12 16.98 2.70 10.58
C PRO A 12 15.87 3.64 11.08
N TRP A 13 14.63 3.41 10.66
CA TRP A 13 13.43 4.13 11.04
C TRP A 13 12.68 3.29 12.07
N GLY A 14 12.84 3.62 13.36
CA GLY A 14 12.14 2.93 14.46
C GLY A 14 10.61 3.01 14.39
N HIS A 15 10.04 3.78 13.44
CA HIS A 15 8.61 3.94 13.21
C HIS A 15 8.28 3.92 11.71
N VAL A 16 7.80 2.79 11.21
CA VAL A 16 7.24 2.64 9.85
C VAL A 16 5.74 2.47 9.96
N SER A 17 4.97 3.04 9.03
CA SER A 17 3.54 2.76 8.90
C SER A 17 3.29 1.86 7.72
N ILE A 18 2.52 0.79 7.95
CA ILE A 18 2.12 -0.15 6.91
C ILE A 18 0.65 0.13 6.57
N VAL A 19 0.36 0.31 5.29
CA VAL A 19 -0.98 0.52 4.76
C VAL A 19 -1.31 -0.65 3.84
N TYR A 20 -2.50 -1.21 4.04
CA TYR A 20 -3.04 -2.28 3.22
C TYR A 20 -4.22 -1.74 2.42
N LEU A 21 -4.12 -1.74 1.09
CA LEU A 21 -5.18 -1.31 0.19
C LEU A 21 -5.77 -2.51 -0.54
N LYS A 22 -7.06 -2.74 -0.37
CA LYS A 22 -7.78 -3.81 -1.06
C LYS A 22 -9.00 -3.26 -1.80
N PRO A 23 -9.12 -3.47 -3.13
CA PRO A 23 -10.32 -3.09 -3.85
C PRO A 23 -11.51 -3.97 -3.43
N THR A 24 -12.59 -3.33 -3.00
CA THR A 24 -13.83 -4.02 -2.62
C THR A 24 -14.59 -4.51 -3.85
N GLY A 25 -15.14 -5.72 -3.80
CA GLY A 25 -15.97 -6.27 -4.89
C GLY A 25 -15.18 -6.86 -6.06
N LEU A 26 -13.84 -6.93 -5.98
CA LEU A 26 -13.01 -7.57 -7.00
C LEU A 26 -13.46 -9.00 -7.35
N PRO A 27 -13.85 -9.89 -6.40
CA PRO A 27 -14.36 -11.22 -6.76
C PRO A 27 -15.63 -11.20 -7.61
N SER A 28 -16.56 -10.28 -7.31
CA SER A 28 -17.78 -10.10 -8.08
C SER A 28 -17.50 -9.54 -9.47
N LEU A 29 -16.54 -8.61 -9.58
CA LEU A 29 -16.12 -8.06 -10.87
C LEU A 29 -15.42 -9.12 -11.73
N MET A 30 -14.56 -9.95 -11.11
CA MET A 30 -13.89 -11.07 -11.78
C MET A 30 -14.88 -12.13 -12.27
N ALA A 31 -15.93 -12.42 -11.49
CA ALA A 31 -16.99 -13.34 -11.88
C ALA A 31 -17.86 -12.81 -13.04
N TRP A 32 -18.04 -11.48 -13.13
CA TRP A 32 -18.79 -10.84 -14.21
C TRP A 32 -17.98 -10.75 -15.50
N ASN A 33 -16.76 -10.23 -15.43
CA ASN A 33 -15.86 -10.10 -16.57
C ASN A 33 -14.40 -10.03 -16.12
N ALA A 34 -13.68 -11.15 -16.26
CA ALA A 34 -12.30 -11.27 -15.82
C ALA A 34 -11.33 -10.34 -16.56
N ASP A 35 -11.53 -10.11 -17.86
CA ASP A 35 -10.63 -9.26 -18.65
C ASP A 35 -10.73 -7.80 -18.22
N ILE A 36 -11.95 -7.29 -18.06
CA ILE A 36 -12.20 -5.93 -17.55
C ILE A 36 -11.69 -5.80 -16.11
N ALA A 37 -11.91 -6.82 -15.27
CA ALA A 37 -11.47 -6.80 -13.89
C ALA A 37 -9.94 -6.75 -13.77
N LYS A 38 -9.21 -7.54 -14.58
CA LYS A 38 -7.74 -7.52 -14.63
C LYS A 38 -7.21 -6.20 -15.18
N ALA A 39 -7.80 -5.67 -16.24
CA ALA A 39 -7.42 -4.36 -16.77
C ALA A 39 -7.63 -3.24 -15.74
N SER A 40 -8.75 -3.26 -15.03
CA SER A 40 -9.05 -2.30 -13.97
C SER A 40 -8.07 -2.42 -12.79
N LEU A 41 -7.70 -3.66 -12.42
CA LEU A 41 -6.73 -3.92 -11.35
C LEU A 41 -5.32 -3.42 -11.73
N ALA A 42 -4.91 -3.59 -12.98
CA ALA A 42 -3.64 -3.06 -13.48
C ALA A 42 -3.58 -1.52 -13.41
N ILE A 43 -4.69 -0.85 -13.76
CA ILE A 43 -4.82 0.61 -13.61
C ILE A 43 -4.73 1.01 -12.14
N PHE A 44 -5.45 0.30 -11.25
CA PHE A 44 -5.40 0.53 -9.81
C PHE A 44 -3.99 0.40 -9.25
N HIS A 45 -3.25 -0.64 -9.61
CA HIS A 45 -1.85 -0.83 -9.17
C HIS A 45 -0.94 0.30 -9.68
N THR A 46 -1.13 0.74 -10.92
CA THR A 46 -0.34 1.84 -11.52
C THR A 46 -0.57 3.14 -10.77
N ILE A 47 -1.84 3.55 -10.59
CA ILE A 47 -2.19 4.78 -9.87
C ILE A 47 -1.71 4.71 -8.41
N THR A 48 -1.91 3.57 -7.75
CA THR A 48 -1.47 3.39 -6.35
C THR A 48 0.04 3.52 -6.24
N ARG A 49 0.80 2.94 -7.17
CA ARG A 49 2.26 3.08 -7.18
C ARG A 49 2.69 4.53 -7.33
N ASP A 50 2.10 5.25 -8.27
CA ASP A 50 2.45 6.65 -8.54
C ASP A 50 2.13 7.54 -7.33
N GLU A 51 0.97 7.34 -6.72
CA GLU A 51 0.56 8.06 -5.50
C GLU A 51 1.48 7.74 -4.31
N LEU A 52 1.86 6.48 -4.11
CA LEU A 52 2.80 6.10 -3.07
C LEU A 52 4.15 6.78 -3.29
N CYS A 53 4.69 6.75 -4.51
CA CYS A 53 5.95 7.40 -4.84
C CYS A 53 5.91 8.92 -4.59
N SER A 54 4.81 9.58 -4.97
CA SER A 54 4.59 11.02 -4.73
C SER A 54 4.62 11.38 -3.24
N HIS A 55 4.20 10.45 -2.37
CA HIS A 55 4.08 10.66 -0.93
C HIS A 55 5.20 9.99 -0.10
N GLN A 56 6.33 9.66 -0.74
CA GLN A 56 7.48 8.97 -0.10
C GLN A 56 7.13 7.60 0.50
N GLY A 57 6.03 7.01 0.04
CA GLY A 57 5.65 5.64 0.32
C GLY A 57 6.38 4.67 -0.61
N TYR A 58 6.50 3.43 -0.17
CA TYR A 58 7.08 2.33 -0.92
C TYR A 58 6.06 1.20 -1.03
N MET A 59 5.87 0.68 -2.24
CA MET A 59 5.06 -0.50 -2.49
C MET A 59 5.87 -1.76 -2.15
N CYS A 60 5.50 -2.43 -1.06
CA CYS A 60 6.19 -3.61 -0.55
C CYS A 60 5.80 -4.88 -1.30
N ASP A 61 4.50 -5.03 -1.57
CA ASP A 61 3.96 -6.23 -2.20
C ASP A 61 2.67 -5.91 -2.98
N VAL A 62 2.41 -6.69 -4.02
CA VAL A 62 1.22 -6.60 -4.87
C VAL A 62 0.74 -8.01 -5.15
N SER A 63 -0.53 -8.28 -4.81
CA SER A 63 -1.16 -9.56 -5.09
C SER A 63 -2.53 -9.34 -5.70
N ASP A 64 -2.84 -10.13 -6.72
CA ASP A 64 -4.13 -10.07 -7.41
C ASP A 64 -5.32 -10.40 -6.50
N GLU A 65 -5.09 -11.09 -5.38
CA GLU A 65 -6.13 -11.49 -4.41
C GLU A 65 -6.10 -10.64 -3.14
N LEU A 66 -4.92 -10.11 -2.79
CA LEU A 66 -4.67 -9.41 -1.53
C LEU A 66 -4.46 -7.90 -1.71
N GLY A 67 -4.48 -7.35 -2.92
CA GLY A 67 -4.30 -5.91 -3.12
C GLY A 67 -2.85 -5.46 -2.88
N VAL A 68 -2.68 -4.22 -2.43
CA VAL A 68 -1.37 -3.55 -2.31
C VAL A 68 -0.97 -3.40 -0.85
N LEU A 69 0.23 -3.88 -0.53
CA LEU A 69 0.91 -3.59 0.73
C LEU A 69 1.91 -2.45 0.52
N ALA A 70 1.77 -1.38 1.29
CA ALA A 70 2.63 -0.21 1.22
C ALA A 70 3.24 0.12 2.58
N ALA A 71 4.44 0.66 2.58
CA ALA A 71 5.14 1.15 3.76
C ALA A 71 5.50 2.63 3.61
N PHE A 72 5.35 3.39 4.70
CA PHE A 72 5.75 4.78 4.80
C PHE A 72 6.79 4.95 5.91
N PRO A 73 7.87 5.70 5.67
CA PRO A 73 8.95 5.88 6.65
C PRO A 73 8.55 6.77 7.84
N ARG A 74 7.39 7.44 7.78
CA ARG A 74 6.87 8.26 8.89
C ARG A 74 5.34 8.09 9.02
N PRO A 75 4.81 7.91 10.24
CA PRO A 75 3.38 7.72 10.45
C PRO A 75 2.47 8.88 10.00
N GLY A 76 2.99 10.12 10.03
CA GLY A 76 2.25 11.29 9.56
C GLY A 76 1.96 11.28 8.05
N LEU A 77 2.78 10.61 7.24
CA LEU A 77 2.62 10.57 5.78
C LEU A 77 1.48 9.64 5.36
N ALA A 78 1.30 8.52 6.07
CA ALA A 78 0.17 7.60 5.84
C ALA A 78 -1.19 8.25 6.16
N ARG A 79 -1.25 9.16 7.15
CA ARG A 79 -2.50 9.85 7.53
C ARG A 79 -2.99 10.85 6.48
N ALA A 80 -2.07 11.53 5.78
CA ALA A 80 -2.43 12.49 4.74
C ALA A 80 -3.21 11.85 3.57
N GLN A 81 -3.04 10.55 3.35
CA GLN A 81 -3.74 9.77 2.32
C GLN A 81 -5.16 9.35 2.74
N GLY A 82 -5.44 9.25 4.05
CA GLY A 82 -6.75 8.84 4.58
C GLY A 82 -7.69 10.00 4.93
N THR A 83 -7.19 11.23 5.01
CA THR A 83 -7.97 12.41 5.40
C THR A 83 -7.95 13.48 4.31
N ASN A 84 -8.74 13.29 3.26
CA ASN A 84 -9.36 14.41 2.55
C ASN A 84 -10.54 14.97 3.37
N GLY A 85 -10.31 15.11 4.68
CA GLY A 85 -11.27 15.52 5.69
C GLY A 85 -10.53 16.35 6.72
N THR A 86 -10.72 17.66 6.60
CA THR A 86 -10.45 18.77 7.53
C THR A 86 -9.66 18.44 8.81
N PRO A 87 -8.55 19.14 9.10
CA PRO A 87 -7.88 19.00 10.39
C PRO A 87 -8.83 19.48 11.50
N LEU A 88 -9.19 18.58 12.42
CA LEU A 88 -9.83 18.94 13.69
C LEU A 88 -8.83 19.77 14.50
N GLN A 89 -9.03 21.09 14.46
CA GLN A 89 -8.44 22.06 15.35
C GLN A 89 -8.87 21.68 16.78
N GLN A 90 -7.93 21.19 17.60
CA GLN A 90 -8.18 21.01 19.02
C GLN A 90 -8.23 22.39 19.69
N SER A 91 -9.35 22.65 20.37
CA SER A 91 -9.57 23.80 21.27
C SER A 91 -9.29 23.38 22.70
#